data_AF-A0A2V5T075-F1
#
_entry.id   AF-A0A2V5T075-F1
#
_cell.length_a   1.000
_cell.length_b   1.000
_cell.length_c   1.000
_cell.angle_alpha   90.00
_cell.angle_beta   90.00
_cell.angle_gamma   90.00
#
_symmetry.space_group_name_H-M   'P 1'
#
loop_
_entity.id
_entity.type
_entity.pdbx_description
1 polymer ?
#
loop_
_entity_poly.entity_id
_entity_poly.type
_entity_poly.pdbx_seq_one_letter_code
_entity_poly.pdbx_strand_id
1 'polypeptide(L)' 'RGGHHCNQPLMRRFGVSGTTRASFYFYNTTEEIDRMIEILRDAVRFFS' A
#
# COMPACT_ATOMS: atom_id res chain seq x y z
N ARG A 1 4.00 -0.04 -4.04
CA ARG A 1 3.73 0.32 -5.46
C ARG A 1 2.30 0.85 -5.57
N GLY A 2 2.02 1.83 -6.43
CA GLY A 2 0.67 2.39 -6.66
C GLY A 2 0.13 2.04 -8.05
N GLY A 3 -1.19 2.06 -8.21
CA GLY A 3 -1.89 1.89 -9.49
C GLY A 3 -2.74 0.63 -9.56
N HIS A 4 -2.91 0.08 -10.77
CA HIS A 4 -3.78 -1.07 -11.01
C HIS A 4 -3.16 -2.44 -10.70
N HIS A 5 -1.83 -2.51 -10.53
CA HIS A 5 -1.06 -3.76 -10.33
C HIS A 5 -1.31 -4.82 -11.41
N CYS A 6 -1.45 -4.41 -12.66
CA CYS A 6 -1.85 -5.27 -13.78
C CYS A 6 -3.20 -5.99 -13.57
N ASN A 7 -4.08 -5.42 -12.74
CA ASN A 7 -5.36 -6.02 -12.36
C ASN A 7 -6.53 -5.02 -12.51
N GLN A 8 -6.56 -4.31 -13.65
CA GLN A 8 -7.56 -3.27 -13.93
C GLN A 8 -9.02 -3.76 -13.86
N PRO A 9 -9.39 -4.99 -14.29
CA PRO A 9 -10.77 -5.47 -14.13
C PRO A 9 -11.23 -5.54 -12.66
N LEU A 10 -10.34 -5.94 -11.74
CA LEU A 10 -10.66 -5.99 -10.32
C LEU A 10 -10.83 -4.58 -9.73
N MET A 11 -9.99 -3.63 -10.15
CA MET A 11 -10.13 -2.23 -9.72
C MET A 11 -11.48 -1.64 -10.15
N ARG A 12 -11.92 -1.95 -11.39
CA ARG A 12 -13.26 -1.57 -11.87
C ARG A 12 -14.38 -2.20 -11.04
N ARG A 13 -14.26 -3.48 -10.66
CA ARG A 13 -15.23 -4.15 -9.79
C ARG A 13 -15.36 -3.50 -8.41
N PHE A 14 -14.26 -2.98 -7.86
CA PHE A 14 -14.25 -2.27 -6.58
C PHE A 14 -14.52 -0.76 -6.68
N GLY A 15 -14.67 -0.22 -7.89
CA GLY A 15 -14.97 1.21 -8.10
C GLY A 15 -13.80 2.15 -7.75
N VAL A 16 -12.56 1.66 -7.72
CA VAL A 16 -11.38 2.47 -7.40
C VAL A 16 -10.48 2.63 -8.63
N SER A 17 -9.82 3.78 -8.75
CA SER A 17 -8.86 4.05 -9.84
C SER A 17 -7.53 3.31 -9.64
N GLY A 18 -7.23 2.86 -8.44
CA GLY A 18 -6.03 2.11 -8.11
C GLY A 18 -5.82 2.03 -6.61
N THR A 19 -4.84 1.24 -6.19
CA THR A 19 -4.50 1.09 -4.77
C THR A 19 -3.00 1.18 -4.57
N THR A 20 -2.59 1.50 -3.35
CA THR A 20 -1.21 1.26 -2.90
C THR A 20 -1.13 -0.16 -2.33
N ARG A 21 -0.07 -0.89 -2.68
CA ARG A 21 0.20 -2.25 -2.17
C ARG A 21 1.60 -2.33 -1.59
N ALA A 22 1.69 -2.79 -0.35
CA ALA A 22 2.91 -3.32 0.26
C ALA A 22 2.99 -4.83 -0.03
N SER A 23 4.16 -5.34 -0.39
CA SER A 23 4.36 -6.75 -0.74
C SER A 23 5.65 -7.23 -0.09
N PHE A 24 5.55 -8.28 0.72
CA PHE A 24 6.66 -8.80 1.54
C PHE A 24 7.20 -10.11 0.97
N TYR A 25 8.40 -10.48 1.40
CA TYR A 25 9.09 -11.73 1.06
C TYR A 25 9.92 -12.25 2.24
N PHE A 26 10.65 -13.36 2.04
CA PHE A 26 11.37 -14.05 3.12
C PHE A 26 12.42 -13.21 3.85
N TYR A 27 12.90 -12.15 3.21
CA TYR A 27 13.94 -11.27 3.75
C TYR A 27 13.37 -10.07 4.51
N ASN A 28 12.05 -9.91 4.56
CA ASN A 28 11.45 -8.82 5.32
C ASN A 28 11.36 -9.16 6.80
N THR A 29 11.46 -8.13 7.64
CA THR A 29 11.36 -8.28 9.10
C THR A 29 10.14 -7.56 9.67
N THR A 30 9.79 -7.91 10.90
CA THR A 30 8.70 -7.26 11.64
C THR A 30 8.99 -5.78 11.90
N GLU A 31 10.26 -5.44 12.16
CA GLU A 31 10.70 -4.07 12.42
C GLU A 31 10.54 -3.18 11.18
N GLU A 32 10.71 -3.73 9.98
CA GLU A 32 10.43 -3.02 8.73
C GLU A 32 8.93 -2.70 8.57
N ILE A 33 8.06 -3.61 9.00
CA ILE A 33 6.60 -3.42 8.98
C ILE A 33 6.20 -2.36 9.99
N ASP A 34 6.74 -2.40 11.20
CA ASP A 34 6.49 -1.40 12.24
C ASP A 34 6.88 0.00 11.76
N ARG A 35 8.08 0.13 11.20
CA ARG A 35 8.55 1.39 10.62
C ARG A 35 7.68 1.87 9.46
N MET A 36 7.20 0.96 8.61
CA MET A 36 6.27 1.30 7.54
C MET A 36 4.95 1.87 8.09
N ILE A 37 4.41 1.28 9.16
CA ILE A 37 3.15 1.74 9.78
C ILE A 37 3.31 3.14 10.39
N GLU A 38 4.42 3.41 11.07
CA GLU A 38 4.73 4.74 11.59
C GLU A 38 4.73 5.79 10.48
N ILE A 39 5.49 5.55 9.41
CA ILE A 39 5.58 6.46 8.25
C ILE A 39 4.21 6.63 7.57
N LEU A 40 3.42 5.56 7.47
CA LEU A 40 2.09 5.64 6.84
C LEU A 40 1.14 6.53 7.65
N ARG A 41 1.17 6.42 8.99
CA ARG A 41 0.38 7.29 9.86
C ARG A 41 0.81 8.75 9.70
N ASP A 42 2.10 9.01 9.56
CA ASP A 42 2.64 10.35 9.37
C ASP A 42 2.22 10.94 8.03
N ALA A 43 2.30 10.15 6.96
CA ALA A 43 1.83 10.53 5.63
C ALA A 43 0.34 10.85 5.61
N VAL A 44 -0.50 10.04 6.27
CA VAL A 44 -1.94 10.33 6.40
C VAL A 44 -2.16 11.66 7.11
N ARG A 45 -1.44 11.93 8.22
CA ARG A 45 -1.56 13.20 8.95
C ARG A 45 -1.11 14.41 8.12
N PHE A 46 -0.13 14.24 7.24
CA PHE A 46 0.34 15.30 6.35
C PHE A 46 -0.69 15.73 5.30
N PHE A 47 -1.54 14.80 4.82
CA PHE A 47 -2.55 15.05 3.79
C PHE A 47 -3.98 15.23 4.33
N SER A 48 -4.17 15.12 5.65
CA SER A 48 -5.45 15.40 6.32
C SER A 48 -5.58 16.88 6.64
#